data_AF-A0A3M3ZSG5-F1
#
_entry.id   AF-A0A3M3ZSG5-F1
#
_cell.length_a   1.000
_cell.length_b   1.000
_cell.length_c   1.000
_cell.angle_alpha   90.00
_cell.angle_beta   90.00
_cell.angle_gamma   90.00
#
_symmetry.space_group_name_H-M   'P 1'
#
loop_
_entity.id
_entity.type
_entity.pdbx_description
1 polymer ?
#
loop_
_entity_poly.entity_id
_entity_poly.type
_entity_poly.pdbx_seq_one_letter_code
_entity_poly.pdbx_strand_id
1 'polypeptide(L)' 'MQWAFEDEAETQGIEPWELALELIAESPEQLKSMRLEAHAQVAEALGMEWDEYCGLNDIQP' A
#
# COMPACT_ATOMS: atom_id res chain seq x y z
N MET A 1 -6.24 15.53 -16.92
CA MET A 1 -7.31 14.52 -16.82
C MET A 1 -6.80 13.54 -15.78
N GLN A 2 -7.04 13.85 -14.51
CA GLN A 2 -6.71 12.93 -13.43
C GLN A 2 -7.63 11.73 -13.61
N TRP A 3 -7.07 10.52 -13.57
CA TRP A 3 -7.87 9.33 -13.82
C TRP A 3 -8.85 9.16 -12.65
N ALA A 4 -10.08 8.68 -12.92
CA ALA A 4 -11.13 8.57 -11.90
C ALA A 4 -10.68 7.74 -10.68
N PHE A 5 -9.72 6.84 -10.87
CA PHE A 5 -9.14 6.02 -9.81
C PHE A 5 -8.22 6.81 -8.87
N GLU A 6 -7.44 7.75 -9.41
CA GLU A 6 -6.56 8.63 -8.64
C GLU A 6 -7.37 9.66 -7.85
N ASP A 7 -8.44 10.19 -8.46
CA ASP A 7 -9.35 11.16 -7.84
C ASP A 7 -10.11 10.54 -6.65
N GLU A 8 -10.54 9.28 -6.77
CA GLU A 8 -11.17 8.54 -5.68
C GLU A 8 -10.18 8.27 -4.54
N ALA A 9 -8.95 7.84 -4.85
CA ALA A 9 -7.92 7.62 -3.85
C ALA A 9 -7.56 8.91 -3.10
N GLU A 10 -7.41 10.03 -3.84
CA GLU A 10 -7.17 11.35 -3.27
C GLU A 10 -8.31 11.82 -2.37
N THR A 11 -9.57 11.56 -2.75
CA THR A 11 -10.76 11.87 -1.93
C THR A 11 -10.76 11.10 -0.60
N GLN A 12 -10.25 9.87 -0.60
CA GLN A 12 -10.10 9.04 0.60
C GLN A 12 -8.81 9.31 1.38
N GLY A 13 -7.89 10.12 0.82
CA GLY A 13 -6.60 10.43 1.43
C GLY A 13 -5.63 9.24 1.44
N ILE A 14 -5.79 8.31 0.50
CA ILE A 14 -4.95 7.11 0.35
C ILE A 14 -4.25 7.11 -1.00
N GLU A 15 -3.22 6.28 -1.12
CA GLU A 15 -2.55 6.10 -2.40
C GLU A 15 -3.39 5.24 -3.36
N PRO A 16 -3.33 5.46 -4.69
CA PRO A 16 -4.11 4.68 -5.65
C PRO A 16 -3.90 3.16 -5.55
N TRP A 17 -2.67 2.72 -5.25
CA TRP A 17 -2.40 1.29 -5.07
C TRP A 17 -3.11 0.71 -3.84
N GLU A 18 -3.30 1.51 -2.78
CA GLU A 18 -4.02 1.10 -1.56
C GLU A 18 -5.51 0.97 -1.84
N LEU A 19 -6.10 1.89 -2.62
CA LEU A 19 -7.48 1.78 -3.10
C LEU A 19 -7.68 0.49 -3.92
N ALA A 20 -6.71 0.13 -4.76
CA ALA A 20 -6.78 -1.12 -5.50
C ALA A 20 -6.80 -2.34 -4.58
N LEU A 21 -6.02 -2.33 -3.49
CA LEU A 21 -6.04 -3.40 -2.49
C LEU A 21 -7.39 -3.48 -1.77
N GLU A 22 -7.98 -2.34 -1.40
CA GLU A 22 -9.29 -2.31 -0.74
C GLU A 22 -10.42 -2.88 -1.61
N LEU A 23 -10.34 -2.66 -2.93
CA LEU A 23 -11.33 -3.17 -3.88
C LEU A 23 -11.23 -4.68 -4.14
N ILE A 24 -10.04 -5.27 -3.98
CA ILE A 24 -9.80 -6.69 -4.26
C ILE A 24 -9.72 -7.57 -3.00
N ALA A 25 -9.49 -6.97 -1.83
CA ALA A 25 -9.44 -7.72 -0.59
C ALA A 25 -10.84 -8.19 -0.18
N GLU A 26 -10.97 -9.46 0.18
CA GLU A 26 -12.24 -10.05 0.61
C GLU A 26 -12.45 -9.92 2.12
N SER A 27 -11.41 -9.54 2.87
CA SER A 27 -11.44 -9.35 4.32
C SER A 27 -10.42 -8.32 4.79
N PRO A 28 -10.63 -7.69 5.97
CA PRO A 28 -9.65 -6.78 6.58
C PRO A 28 -8.29 -7.46 6.83
N GLU A 29 -8.29 -8.74 7.20
CA GLU A 29 -7.07 -9.53 7.43
C GLU A 29 -6.28 -9.73 6.12
N GLN A 30 -6.99 -10.02 5.02
CA GLN A 30 -6.38 -10.13 3.70
C GLN A 30 -5.82 -8.79 3.24
N LEU A 31 -6.57 -7.69 3.42
CA LEU A 31 -6.11 -6.34 3.09
C LEU A 31 -4.80 -6.00 3.81
N LYS A 32 -4.72 -6.30 5.12
CA LYS A 32 -3.50 -6.09 5.91
C LYS A 32 -2.32 -6.89 5.34
N SER A 33 -2.54 -8.17 5.01
CA SER A 33 -1.49 -9.01 4.41
C SER A 33 -1.01 -8.47 3.07
N MET A 34 -1.93 -8.03 2.21
CA MET A 34 -1.60 -7.49 0.89
C MET A 34 -0.85 -6.16 0.97
N ARG A 35 -1.21 -5.29 1.94
CA ARG A 35 -0.46 -4.04 2.19
C ARG A 35 0.98 -4.34 2.59
N LEU A 36 1.20 -5.27 3.51
CA LEU A 36 2.55 -5.67 3.92
C LEU A 36 3.36 -6.25 2.75
N GLU A 37 2.74 -7.10 1.92
CA GLU A 37 3.40 -7.67 0.76
C GLU A 37 3.77 -6.61 -0.29
N ALA A 38 2.87 -5.66 -0.58
CA ALA A 38 3.15 -4.55 -1.51
C ALA A 38 4.35 -3.72 -1.03
N HIS A 39 4.37 -3.37 0.27
CA HIS A 39 5.47 -2.64 0.87
C HIS A 39 6.79 -3.43 0.84
N ALA A 40 6.76 -4.75 1.11
CA ALA A 40 7.94 -5.59 1.03
C ALA A 40 8.53 -5.63 -0.39
N GLN A 41 7.69 -5.70 -1.42
CA GLN A 41 8.11 -5.62 -2.81
C GLN A 41 8.74 -4.26 -3.15
N VAL A 42 8.21 -3.16 -2.60
CA VAL A 42 8.80 -1.83 -2.78
C VAL A 42 10.17 -1.75 -2.09
N ALA A 43 10.29 -2.27 -0.86
CA ALA A 43 11.57 -2.31 -0.15
C ALA A 43 12.62 -3.11 -0.95
N GLU A 44 12.25 -4.29 -1.47
CA GLU A 44 13.12 -5.10 -2.33
C GLU A 44 13.52 -4.37 -3.62
N ALA A 45 12.57 -3.73 -4.30
CA ALA A 45 12.83 -2.97 -5.53
C ALA A 45 13.76 -1.77 -5.30
N LEU A 46 13.71 -1.17 -4.11
CA LEU A 46 14.61 -0.09 -3.68
C LEU A 46 15.96 -0.63 -3.17
N GLY A 47 16.10 -1.94 -2.98
CA GLY A 47 17.27 -2.54 -2.34
C GLY A 47 17.44 -2.12 -0.88
N MET A 48 16.33 -1.83 -0.20
CA MET A 48 16.28 -1.35 1.18
C MET A 48 15.93 -2.50 2.12
N GLU A 49 16.59 -2.54 3.28
CA GLU A 49 16.25 -3.50 4.32
C GLU A 49 14.83 -3.26 4.83
N TRP A 50 14.10 -4.35 5.08
CA TRP A 50 12.68 -4.28 5.45
C TRP A 50 12.45 -3.46 6.72
N ASP A 51 13.27 -3.66 7.76
CA ASP A 51 13.17 -2.93 9.02
C ASP A 51 13.40 -1.41 8.84
N GLU A 52 14.32 -1.03 7.94
CA GLU A 52 14.57 0.37 7.59
C GLU A 52 13.39 0.97 6.84
N TYR A 53 12.86 0.25 5.85
CA TYR A 53 11.69 0.66 5.09
C TYR A 53 10.46 0.84 5.99
N CYS A 54 10.21 -0.11 6.90
CA CYS A 54 9.12 -0.01 7.87
C CYS A 54 9.24 1.23 8.75
N GLY A 55 10.44 1.54 9.24
CA GLY A 55 10.69 2.72 10.04
C GLY A 55 10.46 4.04 9.29
N LEU A 56 10.70 4.08 7.98
CA LEU A 56 10.47 5.27 7.15
C LEU A 56 9.00 5.48 6.77
N ASN A 57 8.21 4.42 6.73
CA ASN A 57 6.81 4.43 6.28
C ASN A 57 5.81 4.22 7.42
N ASP A 58 6.25 4.26 8.68
CA ASP A 58 5.43 4.01 9.88
C ASP A 58 4.66 2.66 9.83
N ILE A 59 5.26 1.64 9.23
CA ILE A 59 4.66 0.31 9.07
C ILE A 59 4.99 -0.55 10.29
N GLN A 60 3.96 -1.18 10.86
CA GLN A 60 4.14 -2.24 11.86
C GLN A 60 4.04 -3.61 11.16
N PRO A 61 5.15 -4.35 11.04
CA PRO A 61 5.15 -5.71 10.47
C PRO A 61 4.37 -6.72 11.34
#